data_AF-A0AAW2ZC78-F1
#
_entry.id   AF-A0AAW2ZC78-F1
#
_cell.length_a   1.000
_cell.length_b   1.000
_cell.length_c   1.000
_cell.angle_alpha   90.00
_cell.angle_beta   90.00
_cell.angle_gamma   90.00
#
_symmetry.space_group_name_H-M   'P 1'
#
loop_
_entity.id
_entity.type
_entity.pdbx_description
1 polymer ?
#
loop_
_entity_poly.entity_id
_entity_poly.type
_entity_poly.pdbx_seq_one_letter_code
_entity_poly.pdbx_strand_id
1 'polypeptide(L)' 'MRPLYYPQTDLFLITFSIASNISFYNVESKWIPEIRAHCPDAPIFLIGTKRDLR' A
#
# COMPACT_ATOMS: atom_id res chain seq x y z
N MET A 1 14.61 6.90 -2.35
CA MET A 1 13.86 7.87 -1.51
C MET A 1 12.47 7.32 -1.09
N ARG A 2 12.34 6.06 -0.68
CA ARG A 2 11.12 5.49 -0.06
C ARG A 2 11.43 4.82 1.29
N PRO A 3 12.51 4.01 1.40
CA PRO A 3 12.92 3.43 2.69
C PRO A 3 13.31 4.44 3.76
N LEU A 4 13.73 5.65 3.36
CA LEU A 4 14.11 6.72 4.29
C LEU A 4 12.92 7.35 5.02
N TYR A 5 11.70 7.18 4.50
CA TYR A 5 10.48 7.71 5.11
C TYR A 5 9.74 6.70 5.99
N TYR A 6 10.16 5.42 5.96
CA TYR A 6 9.55 4.35 6.76
C TYR A 6 9.87 4.42 8.27
N PRO A 7 11.05 4.88 8.73
CA PRO A 7 11.31 5.05 10.16
C PRO A 7 10.33 6.07 10.74
N GLN A 8 9.72 5.74 11.88
CA GLN A 8 8.72 6.57 12.58
C GLN A 8 7.38 6.76 11.83
N THR A 9 7.03 5.87 10.89
CA THR A 9 5.69 5.88 10.31
C THR A 9 4.71 5.14 11.21
N ASP A 10 3.70 5.84 11.74
CA ASP A 10 2.63 5.26 12.56
C ASP A 10 1.59 4.48 11.72
N LEU A 11 1.48 4.78 10.42
CA LEU A 11 0.46 4.20 9.55
C LEU A 11 0.86 4.22 8.07
N PHE A 12 0.61 3.11 7.37
CA PHE A 12 0.75 3.03 5.92
C PHE A 12 -0.61 3.07 5.22
N LEU A 13 -0.74 3.98 4.25
CA LEU A 13 -1.88 4.00 3.32
C LEU A 13 -1.43 3.46 1.96
N ILE A 14 -2.04 2.35 1.52
CA ILE A 14 -1.85 1.81 0.19
C ILE A 14 -3.10 2.05 -0.63
N THR A 15 -2.97 2.78 -1.73
CA THR A 15 -4.08 3.06 -2.64
C THR A 15 -3.98 2.18 -3.88
N PHE A 16 -5.11 1.65 -4.33
CA PHE A 16 -5.23 0.94 -5.60
C PHE A 16 -6.43 1.47 -6.38
N SER A 17 -6.43 1.29 -7.69
CA SER A 17 -7.55 1.67 -8.54
C SER A 17 -8.53 0.50 -8.63
N ILE A 18 -9.79 0.73 -8.26
CA ILE A 18 -10.85 -0.31 -8.35
C ILE A 18 -11.05 -0.77 -9.80
N ALA A 19 -10.86 0.13 -10.76
CA ALA A 19 -10.92 -0.18 -12.19
C ALA A 19 -9.71 -0.98 -12.72
N SER A 20 -8.68 -1.25 -11.91
CA SER A 20 -7.45 -1.92 -12.38
C SER A 20 -6.96 -3.00 -11.41
N ASN A 21 -7.23 -4.25 -11.75
CA ASN A 21 -6.79 -5.43 -10.98
C ASN A 21 -5.25 -5.52 -10.86
N ILE A 22 -4.50 -4.96 -11.82
CA ILE A 22 -3.02 -4.93 -11.78
C ILE A 22 -2.53 -4.08 -10.60
N SER A 23 -3.20 -2.95 -10.32
CA SER A 23 -2.84 -2.11 -9.18
C SER A 23 -3.09 -2.80 -7.84
N PHE A 24 -4.16 -3.61 -7.75
CA PHE A 24 -4.44 -4.46 -6.61
C PHE A 24 -3.41 -5.59 -6.44
N TYR A 25 -3.04 -6.29 -7.52
CA TYR A 25 -2.02 -7.34 -7.44
C TYR A 25 -0.64 -6.79 -7.01
N ASN A 26 -0.29 -5.58 -7.43
CA ASN A 26 0.95 -4.94 -7.00
C ASN A 26 0.97 -4.61 -5.49
N VAL A 27 -0.19 -4.33 -4.87
CA VAL A 27 -0.31 -4.15 -3.42
C VAL A 27 0.19 -5.38 -2.69
N GLU A 28 -0.35 -6.54 -3.06
CA GLU A 28 -0.07 -7.81 -2.40
C GLU A 28 1.36 -8.29 -2.71
N SER A 29 1.76 -8.24 -3.99
CA SER A 29 3.03 -8.80 -4.43
C SER A 29 4.26 -7.93 -4.15
N LYS A 30 4.10 -6.61 -3.97
CA LYS A 30 5.23 -5.68 -3.79
C LYS A 30 5.10 -4.82 -2.55
N TRP A 31 3.99 -4.11 -2.38
CA TRP A 31 3.88 -3.07 -1.36
C TRP A 31 3.76 -3.62 0.06
N ILE A 32 2.92 -4.64 0.28
CA ILE A 32 2.78 -5.28 1.61
C ILE A 32 4.09 -5.93 2.07
N PRO A 33 4.79 -6.74 1.25
CA PRO A 33 6.08 -7.33 1.63
C PRO A 33 7.15 -6.27 1.93
N GLU A 34 7.23 -5.20 1.14
CA GLU A 34 8.21 -4.12 1.34
C GLU A 34 7.99 -3.40 2.69
N ILE A 35 6.73 -3.11 3.02
CA ILE A 35 6.34 -2.47 4.29
C ILE A 35 6.60 -3.41 5.45
N ARG A 36 6.18 -4.68 5.38
CA ARG A 36 6.39 -5.65 6.46
C ARG A 36 7.87 -5.94 6.72
N ALA A 37 8.72 -5.85 5.69
CA ALA A 37 10.17 -5.99 5.84
C ALA A 37 10.82 -4.84 6.63
N HIS A 38 10.27 -3.61 6.56
CA HIS A 38 10.79 -2.46 7.31
C HIS A 38 10.05 -2.22 8.63
N CYS A 39 8.74 -2.44 8.65
CA CYS A 39 7.83 -2.12 9.74
C CYS A 39 6.79 -3.26 9.90
N PRO A 40 7.16 -4.36 10.59
CA PRO A 40 6.29 -5.53 10.71
C PRO A 40 5.01 -5.26 11.50
N ASP A 41 5.03 -4.33 12.45
CA ASP A 41 3.87 -4.03 13.33
C ASP A 41 3.02 -2.85 12.84
N ALA A 42 3.43 -2.16 11.79
CA ALA A 42 2.70 -0.98 11.34
C ALA A 42 1.31 -1.37 10.77
N PRO A 43 0.25 -0.63 11.13
CA PRO A 43 -1.06 -0.81 10.52
C PRO A 43 -1.03 -0.37 9.06
N ILE A 44 -1.75 -1.11 8.21
CA ILE A 44 -1.83 -0.89 6.76
C ILE A 44 -3.31 -0.70 6.39
N PHE A 45 -3.65 0.46 5.80
CA PHE A 45 -4.98 0.74 5.26
C PHE A 45 -4.97 0.61 3.74
N LEU A 46 -5.90 -0.19 3.23
CA LEU A 46 -6.11 -0.36 1.81
C LEU A 46 -7.25 0.54 1.32
N ILE A 47 -6.96 1.42 0.36
CA ILE A 47 -7.94 2.38 -0.17
C ILE A 47 -8.18 2.11 -1.65
N GLY A 48 -9.41 1.73 -1.98
CA GLY A 48 -9.90 1.65 -3.35
C GLY A 48 -10.25 3.03 -3.89
N THR A 49 -9.44 3.53 -4.81
CA THR A 49 -9.65 4.79 -5.54
C THR A 49 -10.30 4.54 -6.89
N LYS A 50 -10.74 5.61 -7.57
CA LYS A 50 -11.41 5.55 -8.89
C LYS A 50 -12.70 4.72 -8.89
N ARG A 51 -13.53 4.92 -7.88
CA ARG A 51 -14.86 4.30 -7.79
C ARG A 51 -15.82 4.82 -8.88
N ASP A 52 -15.55 6.01 -9.42
CA ASP A 52 -16.33 6.67 -10.47
C ASP A 52 -16.28 5.95 -11.83
N LEU A 53 -15.25 5.13 -12.07
CA LEU A 53 -15.09 4.33 -13.29
C LEU A 53 -15.88 3.01 -13.26
N ARG A 54 -16.85 2.87 -12.36
CA ARG A 54 -17.69 1.67 -12.21
C ARG A 54 -19.15 1.95 -12.53
#